data_AF-A0A1C3J8J2-F1
#
_entry.id   AF-A0A1C3J8J2-F1
#
_cell.length_a   1.000
_cell.length_b   1.000
_cell.length_c   1.000
_cell.angle_alpha   90.00
_cell.angle_beta   90.00
_cell.angle_gamma   90.00
#
_symmetry.space_group_name_H-M   'P 1'
#
loop_
_entity.id
_entity.type
_entity.pdbx_description
1 polymer ?
#
loop_
_entity_poly.entity_id
_entity_poly.type
_entity_poly.pdbx_seq_one_letter_code
_entity_poly.pdbx_strand_id
1 'polypeptide(L)'
;MNATNTREIDISELTTLCETSTLQKGILLSRSGAVRKLNLVGNTATAQVKGSLNYQVSLDFTGDLVGTCTCPAAQYQMLCKHGVAVALCLQDQALNQSSERDTIKNHLQSLGEEAMVEMLLEYLEEDEYTWNALLTKIEIREKPAVYGELKKLVTQALPREQLWDWRESHGYFNSAEIQLNMIIESMESLNADHQWKLINYLVERLNKVLEQIDDSNGDRYGIESMINEHMPKTLAKLNWSEQEKAQWMFERLTHYEFDVFPSIEESFGAIWQSNTHFLTLCRQAIDQASQDESSWNLRSWAVPLMKHNSDWREVAGIKQKIARTCRDYLEVVDMFIDEQEPLEAEFWLAKAKKMASDYELRACEQAQFRLYVELGEIHSAWVLANRLLEQSPSFQYYQQLAKFKANYQIDDVEFFSRTELLLANAYQQPDRYNQASDRTDALVLFYIDNQQLDKACEWVAEHKISIQGLISLADHIVDDKPENTLDYYLRAVSSYIEQTNNTAYDQALELLRRLENMLKSHPTQLATFYSQVAQLATTYKRKRNMFALIQKYYSKYI
;
A
#
# COMPACT_ATOMS: atom_id res chain seq x y z
N MET A 1 -11.09 -58.52 -0.34
CA MET A 1 -12.27 -57.64 -0.42
C MET A 1 -12.22 -56.67 0.75
N ASN A 2 -11.98 -55.39 0.48
CA ASN A 2 -12.70 -54.25 1.05
C ASN A 2 -12.25 -53.03 0.25
N ALA A 3 -13.14 -52.59 -0.64
CA ALA A 3 -12.97 -51.41 -1.47
C ALA A 3 -12.81 -50.18 -0.57
N THR A 4 -11.69 -49.47 -0.69
CA THR A 4 -11.53 -48.11 -0.17
C THR A 4 -12.47 -47.20 -0.96
N ASN A 5 -13.64 -46.92 -0.41
CA ASN A 5 -14.54 -45.89 -0.92
C ASN A 5 -13.89 -44.52 -0.67
N THR A 6 -13.20 -43.99 -1.68
CA THR A 6 -12.75 -42.59 -1.72
C THR A 6 -13.95 -41.67 -1.94
N ARG A 7 -14.09 -40.63 -1.13
CA ARG A 7 -15.11 -39.59 -1.36
C ARG A 7 -14.70 -38.76 -2.59
N GLU A 8 -15.60 -38.55 -3.53
CA GLU A 8 -15.38 -37.59 -4.62
C GLU A 8 -15.66 -36.17 -4.13
N ILE A 9 -14.81 -35.22 -4.53
CA ILE A 9 -15.02 -33.79 -4.30
C ILE A 9 -16.03 -33.31 -5.35
N ASP A 10 -17.03 -32.51 -5.00
CA ASP A 10 -17.95 -31.89 -5.97
C ASP A 10 -17.47 -30.48 -6.34
N ILE A 11 -17.60 -30.09 -7.62
CA ILE A 11 -17.36 -28.71 -8.07
C ILE A 11 -18.25 -27.71 -7.31
N SER A 12 -19.47 -28.13 -6.95
CA SER A 12 -20.37 -27.29 -6.13
C SER A 12 -19.82 -27.02 -4.73
N GLU A 13 -18.99 -27.91 -4.18
CA GLU A 13 -18.30 -27.71 -2.90
C GLU A 13 -17.18 -26.66 -3.06
N LEU A 14 -16.44 -26.69 -4.18
CA LEU A 14 -15.39 -25.71 -4.48
C LEU A 14 -15.93 -24.28 -4.62
N THR A 15 -17.12 -24.09 -5.18
CA THR A 15 -17.74 -22.75 -5.33
C THR A 15 -18.19 -22.15 -3.99
N THR A 16 -18.42 -22.99 -2.98
CA THR A 16 -18.74 -22.51 -1.61
C THR A 16 -17.50 -22.15 -0.80
N LEU A 17 -16.34 -22.70 -1.15
CA LEU A 17 -15.08 -22.54 -0.39
C LEU A 17 -14.16 -21.44 -0.94
N CYS A 18 -14.46 -20.86 -2.11
CA CYS A 18 -13.67 -19.79 -2.69
C CYS A 18 -14.50 -18.84 -3.58
N GLU A 19 -14.00 -17.63 -3.78
CA GLU A 19 -14.61 -16.65 -4.70
C GLU A 19 -14.52 -17.10 -6.17
N THR A 20 -15.45 -16.62 -7.00
CA THR A 20 -15.50 -16.90 -8.45
C THR A 20 -14.18 -16.61 -9.16
N SER A 21 -13.47 -15.53 -8.78
CA SER A 21 -12.18 -15.16 -9.36
C SER A 21 -11.07 -16.17 -9.01
N THR A 22 -11.11 -16.76 -7.82
CA THR A 22 -10.17 -17.77 -7.33
C THR A 22 -10.42 -19.11 -8.01
N LEU A 23 -11.70 -19.47 -8.18
CA LEU A 23 -12.12 -20.66 -8.92
C LEU A 23 -11.64 -20.62 -10.37
N GLN A 24 -11.86 -19.50 -11.08
CA GLN A 24 -11.40 -19.33 -12.46
C GLN A 24 -9.88 -19.48 -12.60
N LYS A 25 -9.12 -18.88 -11.69
CA LYS A 25 -7.65 -19.03 -11.66
C LYS A 25 -7.22 -20.47 -11.37
N GLY A 26 -7.94 -21.17 -10.50
CA GLY A 26 -7.70 -22.59 -10.21
C GLY A 26 -7.96 -23.49 -11.42
N ILE A 27 -9.03 -23.25 -12.18
CA ILE A 27 -9.33 -23.94 -13.45
C ILE A 27 -8.23 -23.70 -14.49
N LEU A 28 -7.70 -22.48 -14.58
CA LEU A 28 -6.58 -22.18 -15.49
C LEU A 28 -5.30 -22.93 -15.07
N LEU A 29 -5.02 -22.99 -13.76
CA LEU A 29 -3.85 -23.69 -13.22
C LEU A 29 -3.94 -25.22 -13.38
N SER A 30 -5.12 -25.83 -13.26
CA SER A 30 -5.26 -27.26 -13.50
C SER A 30 -5.01 -27.60 -14.96
N ARG A 31 -5.50 -26.76 -15.89
CA ARG A 31 -5.34 -26.95 -17.34
C ARG A 31 -3.93 -26.63 -17.88
N SER A 32 -3.13 -25.85 -17.16
CA SER A 32 -1.78 -25.47 -17.60
C SER A 32 -0.68 -26.48 -17.24
N GLY A 33 -1.04 -27.62 -16.63
CA GLY A 33 -0.06 -28.61 -16.17
C GLY A 33 0.78 -28.14 -14.98
N ALA A 34 0.33 -27.11 -14.26
CA ALA A 34 1.03 -26.54 -13.11
C ALA A 34 1.07 -27.48 -11.89
N VAL A 35 0.12 -28.42 -11.79
CA VAL A 35 0.05 -29.41 -10.70
C VAL A 35 1.03 -30.56 -10.97
N ARG A 36 1.92 -30.83 -10.02
CA ARG A 36 2.99 -31.83 -10.12
C ARG A 36 2.98 -32.72 -8.88
N LYS A 37 3.46 -33.96 -9.01
CA LYS A 37 3.61 -34.92 -7.89
C LYS A 37 2.32 -35.13 -7.10
N LEU A 38 1.18 -35.15 -7.79
CA LEU A 38 -0.12 -35.42 -7.16
C LEU A 38 -0.12 -36.87 -6.63
N ASN A 39 -0.35 -37.02 -5.33
CA ASN A 39 -0.42 -38.29 -4.64
C ASN A 39 -1.69 -38.35 -3.79
N LEU A 40 -2.42 -39.46 -3.86
CA LEU A 40 -3.68 -39.67 -3.13
C LEU A 40 -3.54 -40.88 -2.21
N VAL A 41 -3.74 -40.69 -0.91
CA VAL A 41 -3.74 -41.75 0.10
C VAL A 41 -5.03 -41.65 0.91
N GLY A 42 -5.95 -42.60 0.71
CA GLY A 42 -7.29 -42.49 1.29
C GLY A 42 -8.01 -41.24 0.76
N ASN A 43 -8.55 -40.41 1.65
CA ASN A 43 -9.17 -39.13 1.29
C ASN A 43 -8.23 -37.93 1.53
N THR A 44 -6.91 -38.15 1.49
CA THR A 44 -5.92 -37.07 1.60
C THR A 44 -5.07 -37.02 0.33
N ALA A 45 -5.09 -35.88 -0.35
CA ALA A 45 -4.30 -35.64 -1.55
C ALA A 45 -3.20 -34.61 -1.27
N THR A 46 -1.99 -34.89 -1.75
CA THR A 46 -0.85 -33.96 -1.68
C THR A 46 -0.30 -33.69 -3.07
N ALA A 47 0.11 -32.46 -3.34
CA ALA A 47 0.68 -32.06 -4.63
C ALA A 47 1.58 -30.83 -4.51
N GLN A 48 2.39 -30.61 -5.54
CA GLN A 48 3.20 -29.41 -5.72
C GLN A 48 2.65 -28.61 -6.90
N VAL A 49 2.25 -27.35 -6.70
CA VAL A 49 1.68 -26.51 -7.76
C VAL A 49 2.64 -25.37 -8.12
N LYS A 50 3.02 -25.28 -9.40
CA LYS A 50 3.90 -24.22 -9.92
C LYS A 50 3.10 -22.94 -10.17
N GLY A 51 3.34 -21.91 -9.37
CA GLY A 51 2.92 -20.51 -9.61
C GLY A 51 4.15 -19.63 -9.79
N SER A 52 4.20 -18.48 -9.09
CA SER A 52 5.42 -17.66 -8.95
C SER A 52 6.56 -18.44 -8.27
N LEU A 53 6.20 -19.32 -7.34
CA LEU A 53 7.06 -20.31 -6.71
C LEU A 53 6.40 -21.69 -6.79
N ASN A 54 7.07 -22.73 -6.31
CA ASN A 54 6.44 -24.02 -6.14
C ASN A 54 5.77 -24.11 -4.77
N TYR A 55 4.44 -24.25 -4.74
CA TYR A 55 3.67 -24.35 -3.51
C TYR A 55 3.30 -25.79 -3.19
N GLN A 56 3.43 -26.19 -1.92
CA GLN A 56 2.95 -27.49 -1.44
C GLN A 56 1.49 -27.36 -1.05
N VAL A 57 0.66 -28.28 -1.53
CA VAL A 57 -0.78 -28.31 -1.32
C VAL A 57 -1.17 -29.65 -0.73
N SER A 58 -2.00 -29.63 0.31
CA SER A 58 -2.64 -30.83 0.86
C SER A 58 -4.14 -30.59 0.97
N LEU A 59 -4.95 -31.51 0.44
CA LEU A 59 -6.39 -31.54 0.58
C LEU A 59 -6.79 -32.74 1.44
N ASP A 60 -7.61 -32.53 2.45
CA ASP A 60 -8.29 -33.58 3.20
C ASP A 60 -9.79 -33.47 2.95
N PHE A 61 -10.39 -34.58 2.55
CA PHE A 61 -11.81 -34.72 2.27
C PHE A 61 -12.38 -35.99 2.92
N THR A 62 -11.86 -36.36 4.10
CA THR A 62 -12.48 -37.37 4.98
C THR A 62 -13.83 -36.89 5.49
N GLY A 63 -13.93 -35.62 5.88
CA GLY A 63 -15.14 -34.85 6.16
C GLY A 63 -15.28 -33.70 5.17
N ASP A 64 -15.66 -32.51 5.61
CA ASP A 64 -15.65 -31.29 4.78
C ASP A 64 -14.30 -31.09 4.10
N LEU A 65 -14.30 -30.60 2.86
CA LEU A 65 -13.06 -30.35 2.13
C LEU A 65 -12.23 -29.25 2.81
N VAL A 66 -11.07 -29.64 3.35
CA VAL A 66 -10.09 -28.72 3.93
C VAL A 66 -8.83 -28.69 3.07
N GLY A 67 -8.45 -27.49 2.63
CA GLY A 67 -7.23 -27.29 1.85
C GLY A 67 -6.17 -26.52 2.63
N THR A 68 -4.96 -27.06 2.69
CA THR A 68 -3.77 -26.35 3.18
C THR A 68 -2.80 -26.12 2.02
N CYS A 69 -2.16 -24.94 2.00
CA CYS A 69 -1.23 -24.57 0.93
C CYS A 69 -0.15 -23.62 1.47
N THR A 70 1.08 -23.74 0.97
CA THR A 70 2.18 -22.85 1.36
C THR A 70 2.16 -21.48 0.68
N CYS A 71 1.08 -21.12 -0.04
CA CYS A 71 0.97 -19.82 -0.69
C CYS A 71 0.40 -18.75 0.25
N PRO A 72 0.72 -17.45 0.05
CA PRO A 72 0.22 -16.37 0.92
C PRO A 72 -1.31 -16.32 1.03
N ALA A 73 -2.03 -16.68 -0.04
CA ALA A 73 -3.49 -16.67 -0.06
C ALA A 73 -4.13 -17.68 0.91
N ALA A 74 -3.40 -18.73 1.32
CA ALA A 74 -3.92 -19.72 2.28
C ALA A 74 -4.07 -19.17 3.70
N GLN A 75 -3.54 -17.98 4.00
CA GLN A 75 -3.66 -17.34 5.32
C GLN A 75 -5.05 -16.71 5.54
N TYR A 76 -5.76 -16.34 4.47
CA TYR A 76 -7.03 -15.61 4.54
C TYR A 76 -8.14 -16.21 3.69
N GLN A 77 -7.86 -17.25 2.90
CA GLN A 77 -8.87 -17.96 2.10
C GLN A 77 -9.01 -19.41 2.59
N MET A 78 -10.25 -19.90 2.65
CA MET A 78 -10.54 -21.29 2.98
C MET A 78 -9.99 -22.27 1.91
N LEU A 79 -10.01 -21.86 0.64
CA LEU A 79 -9.40 -22.62 -0.44
C LEU A 79 -8.79 -21.67 -1.49
N CYS A 80 -7.46 -21.72 -1.62
CA CYS A 80 -6.75 -20.92 -2.62
C CYS A 80 -6.83 -21.54 -4.03
N LYS A 81 -6.47 -20.75 -5.05
CA LYS A 81 -6.40 -21.21 -6.46
C LYS A 81 -5.58 -22.49 -6.67
N HIS A 82 -4.53 -22.72 -5.87
CA HIS A 82 -3.72 -23.94 -5.95
C HIS A 82 -4.47 -25.16 -5.40
N GLY A 83 -5.24 -24.99 -4.32
CA GLY A 83 -6.12 -26.03 -3.77
C GLY A 83 -7.23 -26.41 -4.74
N VAL A 84 -7.86 -25.41 -5.37
CA VAL A 84 -8.82 -25.63 -6.46
C VAL A 84 -8.19 -26.42 -7.61
N ALA A 85 -6.99 -26.04 -8.05
CA ALA A 85 -6.29 -26.73 -9.14
C ALA A 85 -6.03 -28.22 -8.81
N VAL A 86 -5.63 -28.52 -7.57
CA VAL A 86 -5.42 -29.90 -7.10
C VAL A 86 -6.72 -30.69 -7.03
N ALA A 87 -7.81 -30.09 -6.52
CA ALA A 87 -9.12 -30.73 -6.46
C ALA A 87 -9.64 -31.09 -7.86
N LEU A 88 -9.49 -30.19 -8.82
CA LEU A 88 -9.87 -30.44 -10.22
C LEU A 88 -8.98 -31.50 -10.88
N CYS A 89 -7.66 -31.49 -10.62
CA CYS A 89 -6.77 -32.54 -11.13
C CYS A 89 -7.06 -33.92 -10.53
N LEU A 90 -7.55 -34.01 -9.28
CA LEU A 90 -8.00 -35.26 -8.67
C LEU A 90 -9.27 -35.80 -9.36
N GLN A 91 -10.21 -34.93 -9.69
CA GLN A 91 -11.39 -35.31 -10.48
C GLN A 91 -10.99 -35.80 -11.88
N ASP A 92 -10.06 -35.11 -12.55
CA ASP A 92 -9.58 -35.51 -13.88
C ASP A 92 -8.77 -36.82 -13.85
N GLN A 93 -8.07 -37.14 -12.76
CA GLN A 93 -7.36 -38.42 -12.59
C GLN A 93 -8.30 -39.64 -12.54
N ALA A 94 -9.57 -39.47 -12.16
CA ALA A 94 -10.57 -40.55 -12.23
C ALA A 94 -11.11 -40.77 -13.66
N LEU A 95 -10.88 -39.83 -14.59
CA LEU A 95 -11.46 -39.83 -15.93
C LEU A 95 -10.45 -39.91 -17.09
N ASN A 96 -9.14 -39.78 -16.86
CA ASN A 96 -8.15 -39.88 -17.95
C ASN A 96 -6.87 -40.64 -17.54
N GLN A 97 -6.76 -41.88 -18.03
CA GLN A 97 -5.47 -42.56 -18.18
C GLN A 97 -4.69 -41.92 -19.34
N SER A 98 -3.45 -41.51 -19.04
CA SER A 98 -2.49 -40.71 -19.83
C SER A 98 -2.80 -39.22 -19.90
N SER A 99 -2.20 -38.46 -18.98
CA SER A 99 -2.08 -37.01 -19.16
C SER A 99 -1.19 -36.72 -20.38
N GLU A 100 -1.38 -35.58 -21.06
CA GLU A 100 -0.48 -35.14 -22.14
C GLU A 100 1.00 -35.17 -21.70
N ARG A 101 1.25 -34.94 -20.41
CA ARG A 101 2.56 -35.08 -19.78
C ARG A 101 3.09 -36.52 -19.78
N ASP A 102 2.24 -37.53 -19.55
CA ASP A 102 2.63 -38.94 -19.64
C ASP A 102 2.92 -39.34 -21.09
N THR A 103 2.16 -38.81 -22.05
CA THR A 103 2.44 -38.98 -23.48
C THR A 103 3.79 -38.38 -23.85
N ILE A 104 4.09 -37.15 -23.44
CA ILE A 104 5.40 -36.50 -23.63
C ILE A 104 6.49 -37.29 -22.92
N LYS A 105 6.28 -37.71 -21.66
CA LYS A 105 7.26 -38.50 -20.91
C LYS A 105 7.57 -39.83 -21.58
N ASN A 106 6.55 -40.56 -22.04
CA ASN A 106 6.71 -41.83 -22.74
C ASN A 106 7.42 -41.63 -24.08
N HIS A 107 7.11 -40.54 -24.80
CA HIS A 107 7.83 -40.18 -26.01
C HIS A 107 9.30 -39.87 -25.73
N LEU A 108 9.61 -39.02 -24.74
CA LEU A 108 10.97 -38.72 -24.33
C LEU A 108 11.72 -39.99 -23.91
N GLN A 109 11.10 -40.88 -23.12
CA GLN A 109 11.70 -42.16 -22.72
C GLN A 109 11.91 -43.13 -23.89
N SER A 110 11.17 -42.98 -24.98
CA SER A 110 11.37 -43.75 -26.21
C SER A 110 12.53 -43.20 -27.06
N LEU A 111 12.94 -41.95 -26.84
CA LEU A 111 14.17 -41.41 -27.41
C LEU A 111 15.36 -42.03 -26.67
N GLY A 112 16.42 -42.38 -27.41
CA GLY A 112 17.68 -42.78 -26.79
C GLY A 112 18.27 -41.64 -25.96
N GLU A 113 19.13 -41.97 -24.98
CA GLU A 113 19.72 -40.98 -24.06
C GLU A 113 20.37 -39.80 -24.81
N GLU A 114 21.10 -40.07 -25.89
CA GLU A 114 21.76 -39.05 -26.71
C GLU A 114 20.76 -38.09 -27.37
N ALA A 115 19.69 -38.61 -27.98
CA ALA A 115 18.65 -37.78 -28.61
C ALA A 115 17.85 -36.96 -27.59
N MET A 116 17.67 -37.48 -26.37
CA MET A 116 17.03 -36.72 -25.28
C MET A 116 17.91 -35.58 -24.78
N VAL A 117 19.23 -35.81 -24.68
CA VAL A 117 20.20 -34.79 -24.28
C VAL A 117 20.27 -33.68 -25.33
N GLU A 118 20.40 -34.03 -26.62
CA GLU A 118 20.41 -33.05 -27.71
C GLU A 118 19.12 -32.22 -27.74
N MET A 119 17.95 -32.86 -27.62
CA MET A 119 16.67 -32.14 -27.55
C MET A 119 16.62 -31.18 -26.35
N LEU A 120 17.14 -31.58 -25.18
CA LEU A 120 17.22 -30.69 -24.03
C LEU A 120 18.19 -29.53 -24.26
N LEU A 121 19.33 -29.77 -24.90
CA LEU A 121 20.29 -28.73 -25.25
C LEU A 121 19.67 -27.72 -26.21
N GLU A 122 18.97 -28.18 -27.25
CA GLU A 122 18.21 -27.32 -28.18
C GLU A 122 17.21 -26.43 -27.42
N TYR A 123 16.44 -27.00 -26.49
CA TYR A 123 15.51 -26.20 -25.66
C TYR A 123 16.20 -25.23 -24.71
N LEU A 124 17.39 -25.57 -24.18
CA LEU A 124 18.14 -24.69 -23.29
C LEU A 124 18.81 -23.55 -24.09
N GLU A 125 19.23 -23.80 -25.33
CA GLU A 125 19.83 -22.79 -26.22
C GLU A 125 18.83 -21.70 -26.65
N GLU A 126 17.51 -21.99 -26.62
CA GLU A 126 16.47 -20.99 -26.88
C GLU A 126 16.35 -19.92 -25.78
N ASP A 127 16.80 -20.21 -24.56
CA ASP A 127 16.75 -19.31 -23.41
C ASP A 127 18.15 -19.09 -22.82
N GLU A 128 18.81 -18.02 -23.30
CA GLU A 128 20.16 -17.64 -22.88
C GLU A 128 20.30 -17.49 -21.35
N TYR A 129 19.24 -17.05 -20.66
CA TYR A 129 19.28 -16.90 -19.21
C TYR A 129 19.29 -18.26 -18.50
N THR A 130 18.46 -19.20 -18.94
CA THR A 130 18.43 -20.55 -18.39
C THR A 130 19.72 -21.31 -18.71
N TRP A 131 20.27 -21.12 -19.91
CA TRP A 131 21.57 -21.67 -20.31
C TRP A 131 22.69 -21.18 -19.38
N ASN A 132 22.81 -19.86 -19.18
CA ASN A 132 23.83 -19.27 -18.34
C ASN A 132 23.70 -19.71 -16.87
N ALA A 133 22.48 -19.77 -16.33
CA ALA A 133 22.25 -20.27 -14.98
C ALA A 133 22.72 -21.73 -14.79
N LEU A 134 22.53 -22.60 -15.79
CA LEU A 134 23.02 -23.97 -15.74
C LEU A 134 24.55 -24.02 -15.79
N LEU A 135 25.19 -23.23 -16.64
CA LEU A 135 26.66 -23.14 -16.69
C LEU A 135 27.24 -22.70 -15.35
N THR A 136 26.70 -21.64 -14.73
CA THR A 136 27.12 -21.18 -13.39
C THR A 136 27.00 -22.30 -12.36
N LYS A 137 25.89 -23.05 -12.40
CA LYS A 137 25.66 -24.18 -11.48
C LYS A 137 26.68 -25.31 -11.67
N ILE A 138 27.05 -25.63 -12.91
CA ILE A 138 28.07 -26.63 -13.22
C ILE A 138 29.43 -26.14 -12.70
N GLU A 139 29.82 -24.90 -13.01
CA GLU A 139 31.10 -24.34 -12.59
C GLU A 139 31.26 -24.33 -11.06
N ILE A 140 30.20 -23.95 -10.32
CA ILE A 140 30.20 -23.94 -8.85
C ILE A 140 30.30 -25.35 -8.26
N ARG A 141 29.73 -26.36 -8.90
CA ARG A 141 29.77 -27.75 -8.41
C ARG A 141 31.10 -28.44 -8.67
N GLU A 142 31.71 -28.16 -9.81
CA GLU A 142 32.91 -28.88 -10.25
C GLU A 142 34.21 -28.25 -9.74
N LYS A 143 34.22 -26.93 -9.49
CA LYS A 143 35.41 -26.21 -9.03
C LYS A 143 35.32 -25.88 -7.55
N PRO A 144 36.43 -25.96 -6.80
CA PRO A 144 36.46 -25.43 -5.44
C PRO A 144 36.19 -23.93 -5.47
N ALA A 145 35.48 -23.43 -4.46
CA ALA A 145 35.23 -22.01 -4.33
C ALA A 145 36.56 -21.26 -4.14
N VAL A 146 36.93 -20.45 -5.14
CA VAL A 146 38.07 -19.56 -5.10
C VAL A 146 37.59 -18.17 -5.46
N TYR A 147 38.01 -17.16 -4.70
CA TYR A 147 37.57 -15.77 -4.88
C TYR A 147 37.65 -15.28 -6.34
N GLY A 148 38.74 -15.59 -7.05
CA GLY A 148 38.93 -15.17 -8.44
C GLY A 148 37.86 -15.72 -9.39
N GLU A 149 37.48 -16.98 -9.23
CA GLU A 149 36.45 -17.63 -10.05
C GLU A 149 35.06 -17.09 -9.69
N LEU A 150 34.73 -16.98 -8.40
CA LEU A 150 33.43 -16.42 -7.98
C LEU A 150 33.27 -14.96 -8.42
N LYS A 151 34.34 -14.15 -8.36
CA LYS A 151 34.33 -12.78 -8.88
C LYS A 151 34.01 -12.73 -10.37
N LYS A 152 34.57 -13.65 -11.16
CA LYS A 152 34.28 -13.78 -12.58
C LYS A 152 32.81 -14.13 -12.80
N LEU A 153 32.27 -15.08 -12.04
CA LEU A 153 30.86 -15.46 -12.08
C LEU A 153 29.93 -14.29 -11.74
N VAL A 154 30.25 -13.45 -10.74
CA VAL A 154 29.49 -12.21 -10.46
C VAL A 154 29.48 -11.27 -11.67
N THR A 155 30.61 -11.15 -12.36
CA THR A 155 30.72 -10.28 -13.55
C THR A 155 29.85 -10.80 -14.70
N GLN A 156 29.77 -12.13 -14.85
CA GLN A 156 28.97 -12.81 -15.87
C GLN A 156 27.48 -12.79 -15.54
N ALA A 157 27.11 -12.89 -14.26
CA ALA A 157 25.72 -12.80 -13.82
C ALA A 157 25.14 -11.39 -13.96
N LEU A 158 25.99 -10.36 -13.92
CA LEU A 158 25.61 -8.96 -14.12
C LEU A 158 26.37 -8.37 -15.33
N PRO A 159 26.09 -8.80 -16.57
CA PRO A 159 26.75 -8.25 -17.75
C PRO A 159 26.37 -6.78 -17.94
N ARG A 160 27.26 -5.98 -18.57
CA ARG A 160 26.93 -4.58 -18.88
C ARG A 160 26.18 -4.54 -20.20
N GLU A 161 24.89 -4.30 -20.11
CA GLU A 161 23.99 -4.21 -21.25
C GLU A 161 23.24 -2.89 -21.18
N GLN A 162 22.85 -2.36 -22.34
CA GLN A 162 21.98 -1.18 -22.42
C GLN A 162 20.56 -1.67 -22.69
N LEU A 163 19.79 -1.84 -21.62
CA LEU A 163 18.42 -2.35 -21.69
C LEU A 163 17.44 -1.21 -21.40
N TRP A 164 16.59 -0.92 -22.38
CA TRP A 164 15.60 0.17 -22.32
C TRP A 164 14.15 -0.35 -22.34
N ASP A 165 13.94 -1.64 -22.67
CA ASP A 165 12.63 -2.30 -22.55
C ASP A 165 12.48 -2.92 -21.16
N TRP A 166 11.41 -2.56 -20.46
CA TRP A 166 11.08 -3.07 -19.13
C TRP A 166 10.97 -4.61 -19.08
N ARG A 167 10.58 -5.28 -20.17
CA ARG A 167 10.52 -6.75 -20.21
C ARG A 167 11.90 -7.39 -20.22
N GLU A 168 12.85 -6.74 -20.89
CA GLU A 168 14.24 -7.19 -20.96
C GLU A 168 14.93 -6.98 -19.61
N SER A 169 14.64 -5.86 -18.94
CA SER A 169 15.11 -5.57 -17.57
C SER A 169 14.69 -6.65 -16.56
N HIS A 170 13.41 -7.06 -16.58
CA HIS A 170 12.93 -8.14 -15.71
C HIS A 170 13.64 -9.49 -15.98
N GLY A 171 13.82 -9.86 -17.26
CA GLY A 171 14.52 -11.10 -17.63
C GLY A 171 15.97 -11.11 -17.14
N TYR A 172 16.66 -9.98 -17.34
CA TYR A 172 18.03 -9.74 -16.88
C TYR A 172 18.16 -9.94 -15.36
N PHE A 173 17.38 -9.21 -14.55
CA PHE A 173 17.52 -9.25 -13.09
C PHE A 173 17.09 -10.58 -12.49
N ASN A 174 16.04 -11.22 -13.02
CA ASN A 174 15.63 -12.55 -12.57
C ASN A 174 16.71 -13.61 -12.83
N SER A 175 17.38 -13.57 -13.99
CA SER A 175 18.52 -14.46 -14.27
C SER A 175 19.70 -14.19 -13.36
N ALA A 176 20.05 -12.91 -13.20
CA ALA A 176 21.13 -12.48 -12.33
C ALA A 176 20.89 -12.94 -10.88
N GLU A 177 19.67 -12.78 -10.35
CA GLU A 177 19.30 -13.22 -9.00
C GLU A 177 19.49 -14.73 -8.81
N ILE A 178 19.05 -15.55 -9.77
CA ILE A 178 19.23 -17.00 -9.72
C ILE A 178 20.72 -17.37 -9.66
N GLN A 179 21.54 -16.76 -10.53
CA GLN A 179 22.98 -17.00 -10.58
C GLN A 179 23.68 -16.53 -9.31
N LEU A 180 23.38 -15.32 -8.84
CA LEU A 180 23.97 -14.71 -7.65
C LEU A 180 23.65 -15.49 -6.39
N ASN A 181 22.43 -16.03 -6.24
CA ASN A 181 22.08 -16.91 -5.12
C ASN A 181 23.04 -18.11 -5.03
N MET A 182 23.32 -18.78 -6.16
CA MET A 182 24.26 -19.90 -6.19
C MET A 182 25.70 -19.46 -5.85
N ILE A 183 26.11 -18.29 -6.32
CA ILE A 183 27.43 -17.72 -6.05
C ILE A 183 27.58 -17.40 -4.55
N ILE A 184 26.55 -16.82 -3.92
CA ILE A 184 26.53 -16.49 -2.49
C ILE A 184 26.54 -17.75 -1.62
N GLU A 185 25.81 -18.81 -2.00
CA GLU A 185 25.91 -20.10 -1.31
C GLU A 185 27.34 -20.67 -1.36
N SER A 186 28.00 -20.58 -2.52
CA SER A 186 29.40 -21.01 -2.68
C SER A 186 30.39 -20.14 -1.89
N MET A 187 30.12 -18.83 -1.81
CA MET A 187 30.92 -17.85 -1.07
C MET A 187 31.09 -18.22 0.40
N GLU A 188 30.12 -18.87 1.04
CA GLU A 188 30.19 -19.27 2.46
C GLU A 188 31.37 -20.19 2.78
N SER A 189 31.94 -20.89 1.78
CA SER A 189 33.13 -21.74 1.95
C SER A 189 34.46 -20.97 1.91
N LEU A 190 34.45 -19.68 1.53
CA LEU A 190 35.63 -18.81 1.55
C LEU A 190 35.93 -18.30 2.97
N ASN A 191 37.15 -17.81 3.21
CA ASN A 191 37.46 -17.07 4.43
C ASN A 191 36.74 -15.71 4.46
N ALA A 192 36.54 -15.14 5.66
CA ALA A 192 35.77 -13.91 5.85
C ALA A 192 36.28 -12.73 5.01
N ASP A 193 37.60 -12.56 4.84
CA ASP A 193 38.18 -11.51 4.00
C ASP A 193 37.79 -11.65 2.52
N HIS A 194 37.79 -12.87 1.99
CA HIS A 194 37.37 -13.13 0.63
C HIS A 194 35.84 -13.04 0.45
N GLN A 195 35.05 -13.45 1.45
CA GLN A 195 33.60 -13.21 1.46
C GLN A 195 33.32 -11.71 1.38
N TRP A 196 34.00 -10.92 2.21
CA TRP A 196 33.84 -9.47 2.26
C TRP A 196 34.24 -8.80 0.95
N LYS A 197 35.37 -9.20 0.35
CA LYS A 197 35.78 -8.68 -0.96
C LYS A 197 34.77 -9.01 -2.04
N LEU A 198 34.17 -10.21 -2.01
CA LEU A 198 33.21 -10.63 -3.03
C LEU A 198 31.87 -9.88 -2.91
N ILE A 199 31.33 -9.73 -1.70
CA ILE A 199 30.06 -9.01 -1.51
C ILE A 199 30.19 -7.51 -1.83
N ASN A 200 31.32 -6.87 -1.49
CA ASN A 200 31.58 -5.48 -1.92
C ASN A 200 31.69 -5.38 -3.45
N TYR A 201 32.33 -6.35 -4.10
CA TYR A 201 32.41 -6.37 -5.56
C TYR A 201 31.02 -6.55 -6.20
N LEU A 202 30.14 -7.34 -5.59
CA LEU A 202 28.75 -7.48 -6.05
C LEU A 202 28.01 -6.14 -5.97
N VAL A 203 28.13 -5.41 -4.87
CA VAL A 203 27.54 -4.06 -4.71
C VAL A 203 28.06 -3.10 -5.78
N GLU A 204 29.39 -3.04 -5.95
CA GLU A 204 30.03 -2.20 -6.99
C GLU A 204 29.50 -2.57 -8.39
N ARG A 205 29.39 -3.87 -8.66
CA ARG A 205 28.95 -4.37 -9.95
C ARG A 205 27.48 -4.05 -10.23
N LEU A 206 26.61 -4.22 -9.24
CA LEU A 206 25.18 -3.94 -9.35
C LEU A 206 24.93 -2.45 -9.65
N ASN A 207 25.53 -1.55 -8.87
CA ASN A 207 25.39 -0.11 -9.10
C ASN A 207 25.88 0.28 -10.50
N LYS A 208 26.96 -0.33 -10.96
CA LYS A 208 27.50 -0.06 -12.29
C LYS A 208 26.62 -0.52 -13.45
N VAL A 209 25.83 -1.58 -13.29
CA VAL A 209 24.88 -1.99 -14.33
C VAL A 209 23.61 -1.15 -14.29
N LEU A 210 23.20 -0.68 -13.10
CA LEU A 210 22.07 0.24 -12.93
C LEU A 210 22.30 1.62 -13.57
N GLU A 211 23.55 2.03 -13.78
CA GLU A 211 23.88 3.21 -14.61
C GLU A 211 23.40 3.08 -16.07
N GLN A 212 23.12 1.86 -16.56
CA GLN A 212 22.86 1.56 -17.98
C GLN A 212 21.52 0.86 -18.23
N ILE A 213 20.83 0.44 -17.17
CA ILE A 213 19.59 -0.33 -17.23
C ILE A 213 18.49 0.45 -16.50
N ASP A 214 17.36 0.68 -17.17
CA ASP A 214 16.19 1.27 -16.52
C ASP A 214 15.49 0.22 -15.64
N ASP A 215 15.62 0.40 -14.33
CA ASP A 215 14.97 -0.40 -13.30
C ASP A 215 13.93 0.40 -12.49
N SER A 216 13.13 1.20 -13.20
CA SER A 216 12.03 1.95 -12.58
C SER A 216 10.95 1.03 -11.95
N ASN A 217 10.88 -0.25 -12.36
CA ASN A 217 9.95 -1.23 -11.79
C ASN A 217 10.47 -1.94 -10.53
N GLY A 218 11.75 -1.81 -10.20
CA GLY A 218 12.35 -2.43 -9.01
C GLY A 218 12.64 -3.93 -9.16
N ASP A 219 12.92 -4.40 -10.37
CA ASP A 219 13.33 -5.76 -10.67
C ASP A 219 14.65 -6.14 -9.96
N ARG A 220 15.49 -5.17 -9.56
CA ARG A 220 16.71 -5.43 -8.76
C ARG A 220 16.48 -5.86 -7.32
N TYR A 221 15.27 -5.68 -6.76
CA TYR A 221 15.05 -5.78 -5.31
C TYR A 221 15.40 -7.15 -4.71
N GLY A 222 15.30 -8.23 -5.48
CA GLY A 222 15.75 -9.56 -5.03
C GLY A 222 17.25 -9.61 -4.77
N ILE A 223 18.05 -9.01 -5.65
CA ILE A 223 19.51 -8.89 -5.48
C ILE A 223 19.85 -7.95 -4.32
N GLU A 224 19.14 -6.82 -4.20
CA GLU A 224 19.32 -5.88 -3.09
C GLU A 224 19.05 -6.56 -1.73
N SER A 225 17.95 -7.31 -1.62
CA SER A 225 17.62 -8.08 -0.42
C SER A 225 18.71 -9.09 -0.07
N MET A 226 19.29 -9.77 -1.07
CA MET A 226 20.40 -10.70 -0.88
C MET A 226 21.65 -10.00 -0.31
N ILE A 227 21.99 -8.82 -0.84
CA ILE A 227 23.11 -8.01 -0.34
C ILE A 227 22.83 -7.56 1.11
N ASN A 228 21.63 -7.04 1.37
CA ASN A 228 21.21 -6.56 2.68
C ASN A 228 21.25 -7.66 3.74
N GLU A 229 21.00 -8.91 3.36
CA GLU A 229 21.10 -10.07 4.24
C GLU A 229 22.54 -10.52 4.50
N HIS A 230 23.35 -10.66 3.45
CA HIS A 230 24.66 -11.32 3.55
C HIS A 230 25.80 -10.37 3.93
N MET A 231 25.73 -9.09 3.55
CA MET A 231 26.81 -8.14 3.82
C MET A 231 27.02 -7.91 5.34
N PRO A 232 25.97 -7.67 6.17
CA PRO A 232 26.13 -7.55 7.62
C PRO A 232 26.67 -8.84 8.25
N LYS A 233 26.14 -10.01 7.85
CA LYS A 233 26.63 -11.32 8.34
C LYS A 233 28.12 -11.51 8.07
N THR A 234 28.58 -11.05 6.89
CA THR A 234 29.99 -11.12 6.52
C THR A 234 30.85 -10.17 7.34
N LEU A 235 30.40 -8.92 7.56
CA LEU A 235 31.09 -7.95 8.42
C LEU A 235 31.24 -8.48 9.85
N ALA A 236 30.22 -9.15 10.39
CA ALA A 236 30.25 -9.74 11.72
C ALA A 236 31.36 -10.81 11.87
N LYS A 237 31.60 -11.61 10.81
CA LYS A 237 32.63 -12.67 10.76
C LYS A 237 34.06 -12.14 10.57
N LEU A 238 34.24 -10.90 10.14
CA LEU A 238 35.57 -10.33 9.92
C LEU A 238 36.35 -10.22 11.23
N ASN A 239 37.66 -10.45 11.15
CA ASN A 239 38.60 -10.33 12.25
C ASN A 239 39.02 -8.87 12.54
N TRP A 240 38.19 -7.92 12.13
CA TRP A 240 38.36 -6.51 12.47
C TRP A 240 38.01 -6.29 13.94
N SER A 241 38.73 -5.39 14.59
CA SER A 241 38.36 -4.89 15.90
C SER A 241 36.99 -4.21 15.88
N GLU A 242 36.30 -4.19 17.02
CA GLU A 242 35.02 -3.49 17.14
C GLU A 242 35.14 -2.00 16.79
N GLN A 243 36.30 -1.39 17.02
CA GLN A 243 36.58 -0.01 16.64
C GLN A 243 36.67 0.17 15.11
N GLU A 244 37.33 -0.75 14.40
CA GLU A 244 37.42 -0.70 12.94
C GLU A 244 36.04 -0.90 12.28
N LYS A 245 35.24 -1.86 12.78
CA LYS A 245 33.86 -2.05 12.32
C LYS A 245 33.00 -0.80 12.58
N ALA A 246 33.14 -0.20 13.76
CA ALA A 246 32.43 1.02 14.14
C ALA A 246 32.76 2.18 13.19
N GLN A 247 34.05 2.42 12.93
CA GLN A 247 34.49 3.49 12.05
C GLN A 247 33.95 3.30 10.64
N TRP A 248 34.05 2.08 10.10
CA TRP A 248 33.56 1.76 8.75
C TRP A 248 32.05 1.99 8.60
N MET A 249 31.25 1.58 9.59
CA MET A 249 29.80 1.79 9.60
C MET A 249 29.45 3.29 9.77
N PHE A 250 30.17 3.99 10.65
CA PHE A 250 29.91 5.40 10.94
C PHE A 250 30.13 6.29 9.72
N GLU A 251 31.22 6.07 8.97
CA GLU A 251 31.50 6.81 7.74
C GLU A 251 30.37 6.67 6.70
N ARG A 252 29.78 5.47 6.61
CA ARG A 252 28.73 5.12 5.66
C ARG A 252 27.31 5.51 6.09
N LEU A 253 27.13 6.02 7.31
CA LEU A 253 25.86 6.65 7.70
C LEU A 253 25.60 7.94 6.93
N THR A 254 26.67 8.65 6.54
CA THR A 254 26.55 9.98 5.93
C THR A 254 27.22 10.12 4.57
N HIS A 255 28.05 9.15 4.18
CA HIS A 255 28.73 9.15 2.89
C HIS A 255 28.35 7.86 2.14
N TYR A 256 27.34 7.97 1.28
CA TYR A 256 26.97 6.88 0.38
C TYR A 256 27.89 6.90 -0.83
N GLU A 257 28.61 5.79 -1.03
CA GLU A 257 29.40 5.55 -2.24
C GLU A 257 28.51 5.12 -3.41
N PHE A 258 27.36 4.53 -3.11
CA PHE A 258 26.49 3.84 -4.05
C PHE A 258 25.02 4.15 -3.76
N ASP A 259 24.20 4.26 -4.80
CA ASP A 259 22.75 4.47 -4.68
C ASP A 259 22.05 3.23 -4.11
N VAL A 260 22.50 2.04 -4.51
CA VAL A 260 22.05 0.76 -3.96
C VAL A 260 23.10 0.25 -2.98
N PHE A 261 22.84 0.43 -1.69
CA PHE A 261 23.69 -0.02 -0.61
C PHE A 261 22.84 -0.36 0.62
N PRO A 262 23.20 -1.37 1.43
CA PRO A 262 22.43 -1.69 2.63
C PRO A 262 22.47 -0.54 3.64
N SER A 263 21.30 -0.06 4.07
CA SER A 263 21.19 0.94 5.12
C SER A 263 21.90 0.48 6.40
N ILE A 264 22.80 1.31 6.94
CA ILE A 264 23.54 1.00 8.17
C ILE A 264 22.58 0.90 9.36
N GLU A 265 21.66 1.87 9.48
CA GLU A 265 20.69 1.97 10.56
C GLU A 265 19.60 0.88 10.57
N GLU A 266 19.42 0.16 9.46
CA GLU A 266 18.48 -0.97 9.34
C GLU A 266 19.19 -2.31 9.19
N SER A 267 19.95 -2.50 8.12
CA SER A 267 20.54 -3.80 7.75
C SER A 267 21.63 -4.24 8.71
N PHE A 268 22.39 -3.28 9.28
CA PHE A 268 23.49 -3.58 10.21
C PHE A 268 23.08 -3.54 11.69
N GLY A 269 21.76 -3.45 11.97
CA GLY A 269 21.16 -3.40 13.32
C GLY A 269 21.80 -4.35 14.33
N ALA A 270 21.88 -5.63 13.96
CA ALA A 270 22.39 -6.69 14.83
C ALA A 270 23.87 -6.51 15.22
N ILE A 271 24.65 -5.76 14.46
CA ILE A 271 26.08 -5.54 14.70
C ILE A 271 26.28 -4.30 15.55
N TRP A 272 25.71 -3.18 15.11
CA TRP A 272 25.96 -1.92 15.80
C TRP A 272 25.26 -1.83 17.15
N GLN A 273 24.18 -2.59 17.39
CA GLN A 273 23.49 -2.63 18.69
C GLN A 273 24.42 -3.08 19.82
N SER A 274 25.33 -4.04 19.55
CA SER A 274 26.33 -4.49 20.52
C SER A 274 27.63 -3.68 20.50
N ASN A 275 27.80 -2.78 19.53
CA ASN A 275 29.05 -2.05 19.32
C ASN A 275 29.00 -0.66 19.98
N THR A 276 29.54 -0.56 21.19
CA THR A 276 29.56 0.68 21.97
C THR A 276 30.42 1.78 21.34
N HIS A 277 31.45 1.43 20.58
CA HIS A 277 32.28 2.41 19.86
C HIS A 277 31.47 3.12 18.78
N PHE A 278 30.64 2.41 18.03
CA PHE A 278 29.78 3.00 17.00
C PHE A 278 28.76 3.99 17.60
N LEU A 279 28.09 3.61 18.68
CA LEU A 279 27.15 4.49 19.38
C LEU A 279 27.88 5.72 19.96
N THR A 280 29.12 5.54 20.44
CA THR A 280 29.94 6.65 20.92
C THR A 280 30.29 7.62 19.79
N LEU A 281 30.69 7.11 18.61
CA LEU A 281 30.95 7.94 17.43
C LEU A 281 29.72 8.74 17.01
N CYS A 282 28.54 8.09 16.95
CA CYS A 282 27.28 8.76 16.62
C CYS A 282 26.96 9.89 17.62
N ARG A 283 27.12 9.63 18.93
CA ARG A 283 26.84 10.64 19.97
C ARG A 283 27.84 11.80 19.92
N GLN A 284 29.13 11.51 19.74
CA GLN A 284 30.17 12.53 19.59
C GLN A 284 29.92 13.41 18.35
N ALA A 285 29.49 12.82 17.24
CA ALA A 285 29.18 13.55 16.02
C ALA A 285 28.03 14.54 16.22
N ILE A 286 26.95 14.14 16.92
CA ILE A 286 25.85 15.04 17.28
C ILE A 286 26.31 16.14 18.25
N ASP A 287 27.09 15.79 19.26
CA ASP A 287 27.54 16.74 20.29
C ASP A 287 28.54 17.77 19.75
N GLN A 288 29.33 17.41 18.74
CA GLN A 288 30.34 18.27 18.11
C GLN A 288 29.86 18.94 16.82
N ALA A 289 28.64 18.63 16.37
CA ALA A 289 28.09 19.18 15.14
C ALA A 289 28.01 20.72 15.19
N SER A 290 28.41 21.36 14.09
CA SER A 290 28.28 22.80 13.94
C SER A 290 26.80 23.20 13.76
N GLN A 291 26.51 24.50 13.83
CA GLN A 291 25.17 25.01 13.55
C GLN A 291 24.76 24.80 12.08
N ASP A 292 25.73 24.77 11.18
CA ASP A 292 25.54 24.62 9.73
C ASP A 292 25.57 23.14 9.28
N GLU A 293 25.69 22.19 10.22
CA GLU A 293 25.69 20.76 9.91
C GLU A 293 24.38 20.35 9.23
N SER A 294 24.49 19.43 8.26
CA SER A 294 23.34 18.95 7.52
C SER A 294 22.32 18.29 8.45
N SER A 295 21.06 18.72 8.36
CA SER A 295 19.96 18.08 9.11
C SER A 295 19.84 16.59 8.78
N TRP A 296 20.22 16.20 7.57
CA TRP A 296 20.24 14.81 7.16
C TRP A 296 21.33 14.02 7.92
N ASN A 297 22.56 14.55 8.03
CA ASN A 297 23.63 13.92 8.81
C ASN A 297 23.27 13.72 10.28
N LEU A 298 22.74 14.78 10.91
CA LEU A 298 22.28 14.73 12.30
C LEU A 298 21.23 13.64 12.53
N ARG A 299 20.28 13.49 11.60
CA ARG A 299 19.27 12.44 11.64
C ARG A 299 19.90 11.05 11.48
N SER A 300 20.79 10.86 10.50
CA SER A 300 21.47 9.58 10.28
C SER A 300 22.25 9.12 11.52
N TRP A 301 22.97 10.02 12.19
CA TRP A 301 23.66 9.68 13.46
C TRP A 301 22.71 9.44 14.62
N ALA A 302 21.55 10.09 14.64
CA ALA A 302 20.57 9.95 15.72
C ALA A 302 19.78 8.65 15.67
N VAL A 303 19.48 8.11 14.47
CA VAL A 303 18.63 6.91 14.33
C VAL A 303 19.16 5.71 15.14
N PRO A 304 20.44 5.31 15.05
CA PRO A 304 20.93 4.19 15.85
C PRO A 304 20.85 4.44 17.36
N LEU A 305 21.12 5.67 17.81
CA LEU A 305 21.02 6.04 19.22
C LEU A 305 19.57 5.95 19.71
N MET A 306 18.61 6.43 18.94
CA MET A 306 17.19 6.35 19.32
C MET A 306 16.69 4.91 19.31
N LYS A 307 17.08 4.09 18.33
CA LYS A 307 16.71 2.66 18.28
C LYS A 307 17.33 1.83 19.41
N HIS A 308 18.52 2.20 19.90
CA HIS A 308 19.19 1.51 21.00
C HIS A 308 18.57 1.81 22.37
N ASN A 309 17.92 2.97 22.54
CA ASN A 309 17.36 3.39 23.83
C ASN A 309 15.86 3.13 23.88
N SER A 310 15.44 2.36 24.89
CA SER A 310 14.01 2.17 25.21
C SER A 310 13.44 3.27 26.11
N ASP A 311 14.30 4.10 26.70
CA ASP A 311 13.89 5.25 27.52
C ASP A 311 13.54 6.43 26.61
N TRP A 312 12.27 6.85 26.64
CA TRP A 312 11.78 7.96 25.84
C TRP A 312 12.50 9.27 26.18
N ARG A 313 13.01 9.46 27.41
CA ARG A 313 13.73 10.68 27.81
C ARG A 313 15.07 10.81 27.10
N GLU A 314 15.79 9.70 26.93
CA GLU A 314 17.03 9.70 26.14
C GLU A 314 16.73 10.01 24.67
N VAL A 315 15.66 9.42 24.11
CA VAL A 315 15.21 9.71 22.74
C VAL A 315 14.84 11.18 22.58
N ALA A 316 14.10 11.74 23.54
CA ALA A 316 13.74 13.16 23.57
C ALA A 316 14.99 14.04 23.64
N GLY A 317 15.95 13.70 24.50
CA GLY A 317 17.23 14.41 24.62
C GLY A 317 18.04 14.41 23.32
N ILE A 318 18.04 13.31 22.57
CA ILE A 318 18.67 13.23 21.24
C ILE A 318 17.93 14.13 20.25
N LYS A 319 16.60 14.03 20.16
CA LYS A 319 15.77 14.88 19.27
C LYS A 319 15.94 16.36 19.55
N GLN A 320 16.00 16.75 20.82
CA GLN A 320 16.27 18.13 21.23
C GLN A 320 17.62 18.66 20.72
N LYS A 321 18.67 17.84 20.76
CA LYS A 321 20.02 18.23 20.28
C LYS A 321 20.09 18.41 18.77
N ILE A 322 19.38 17.57 18.02
CA ILE A 322 19.38 17.62 16.56
C ILE A 322 18.33 18.55 15.97
N ALA A 323 17.41 19.11 16.77
CA ALA A 323 16.35 19.97 16.27
C ALA A 323 16.90 21.25 15.64
N ARG A 324 16.48 21.55 14.41
CA ARG A 324 16.91 22.74 13.65
C ARG A 324 15.73 23.49 13.02
N THR A 325 14.67 22.79 12.67
CA THR A 325 13.47 23.36 12.02
C THR A 325 12.29 23.45 12.98
N CYS A 326 11.28 24.25 12.62
CA CYS A 326 10.02 24.31 13.36
C CYS A 326 9.42 22.91 13.56
N ARG A 327 9.40 22.10 12.49
CA ARG A 327 8.94 20.71 12.54
C ARG A 327 9.69 19.85 13.55
N ASP A 328 11.02 19.95 13.61
CA ASP A 328 11.80 19.16 14.59
C ASP A 328 11.44 19.53 16.04
N TYR A 329 11.23 20.81 16.31
CA TYR A 329 10.78 21.24 17.64
C TYR A 329 9.36 20.78 17.94
N LEU A 330 8.45 20.80 16.96
CA LEU A 330 7.08 20.29 17.15
C LEU A 330 7.07 18.78 17.44
N GLU A 331 7.94 17.99 16.80
CA GLU A 331 8.09 16.57 17.16
C GLU A 331 8.50 16.37 18.63
N VAL A 332 9.38 17.24 19.16
CA VAL A 332 9.76 17.22 20.58
C VAL A 332 8.58 17.63 21.47
N VAL A 333 7.80 18.65 21.06
CA VAL A 333 6.58 19.07 21.78
C VAL A 333 5.58 17.93 21.87
N ASP A 334 5.32 17.24 20.76
CA ASP A 334 4.39 16.10 20.73
C ASP A 334 4.84 14.98 21.67
N MET A 335 6.13 14.66 21.72
CA MET A 335 6.65 13.66 22.67
C MET A 335 6.38 14.02 24.13
N PHE A 336 6.60 15.28 24.52
CA PHE A 336 6.35 15.72 25.90
C PHE A 336 4.86 15.79 26.23
N ILE A 337 4.01 16.13 25.28
CA ILE A 337 2.55 16.09 25.45
C ILE A 337 2.09 14.65 25.65
N ASP A 338 2.54 13.71 24.81
CA ASP A 338 2.14 12.31 24.86
C ASP A 338 2.57 11.62 26.17
N GLU A 339 3.71 12.03 26.73
CA GLU A 339 4.24 11.54 28.02
C GLU A 339 3.76 12.34 29.24
N GLN A 340 2.76 13.22 29.09
CA GLN A 340 2.13 14.00 30.17
C GLN A 340 3.09 14.96 30.91
N GLU A 341 4.05 15.54 30.19
CA GLU A 341 4.97 16.58 30.69
C GLU A 341 4.76 17.94 29.98
N PRO A 342 3.59 18.58 30.13
CA PRO A 342 3.22 19.73 29.33
C PRO A 342 4.08 20.98 29.56
N LEU A 343 4.70 21.13 30.74
CA LEU A 343 5.56 22.29 31.02
C LEU A 343 6.84 22.30 30.16
N GLU A 344 7.42 21.12 29.90
CA GLU A 344 8.56 21.01 28.97
C GLU A 344 8.08 21.23 27.54
N ALA A 345 6.91 20.70 27.17
CA ALA A 345 6.29 20.94 25.87
C ALA A 345 6.11 22.45 25.60
N GLU A 346 5.68 23.24 26.59
CA GLU A 346 5.53 24.69 26.47
C GLU A 346 6.86 25.38 26.08
N PHE A 347 7.94 25.01 26.74
CA PHE A 347 9.26 25.57 26.47
C PHE A 347 9.73 25.30 25.03
N TRP A 348 9.53 24.06 24.54
CA TRP A 348 9.89 23.70 23.17
C TRP A 348 8.97 24.31 22.12
N LEU A 349 7.68 24.48 22.43
CA LEU A 349 6.74 25.16 21.56
C LEU A 349 7.09 26.63 21.37
N ALA A 350 7.58 27.30 22.41
CA ALA A 350 8.07 28.67 22.30
C ALA A 350 9.27 28.80 21.34
N LYS A 351 10.14 27.77 21.26
CA LYS A 351 11.22 27.71 20.27
C LYS A 351 10.68 27.46 18.87
N ALA A 352 9.75 26.51 18.70
CA ALA A 352 9.11 26.21 17.42
C ALA A 352 8.48 27.49 16.81
N LYS A 353 7.69 28.22 17.60
CA LYS A 353 7.03 29.48 17.18
C LYS A 353 8.00 30.57 16.72
N LYS A 354 9.20 30.65 17.29
CA LYS A 354 10.21 31.64 16.87
C LYS A 354 10.81 31.34 15.49
N MET A 355 10.79 30.07 15.06
CA MET A 355 11.34 29.63 13.78
C MET A 355 10.27 29.35 12.72
N ALA A 356 9.00 29.34 13.11
CA ALA A 356 7.89 29.03 12.23
C ALA A 356 7.75 30.09 11.11
N SER A 357 7.62 29.60 9.88
CA SER A 357 7.07 30.37 8.76
C SER A 357 5.55 30.57 8.92
N ASP A 358 4.96 31.47 8.11
CA ASP A 358 3.51 31.71 8.11
C ASP A 358 2.68 30.42 7.92
N TYR A 359 3.20 29.48 7.12
CA TYR A 359 2.57 28.17 6.91
C TYR A 359 2.65 27.28 8.16
N GLU A 360 3.79 27.29 8.85
CA GLU A 360 4.04 26.44 10.03
C GLU A 360 3.39 26.98 11.30
N LEU A 361 3.03 28.28 11.34
CA LEU A 361 2.32 28.87 12.49
C LEU A 361 1.03 28.10 12.83
N ARG A 362 0.32 27.61 11.81
CA ARG A 362 -0.89 26.80 12.02
C ARG A 362 -0.60 25.50 12.78
N ALA A 363 0.53 24.85 12.49
CA ALA A 363 0.96 23.64 13.21
C ALA A 363 1.34 23.98 14.66
N CYS A 364 2.01 25.11 14.89
CA CYS A 364 2.30 25.61 16.24
C CYS A 364 1.02 25.95 17.03
N GLU A 365 -0.01 26.49 16.39
CA GLU A 365 -1.30 26.78 17.03
C GLU A 365 -2.06 25.49 17.37
N GLN A 366 -1.98 24.47 16.52
CA GLN A 366 -2.53 23.13 16.84
C GLN A 366 -1.82 22.50 18.04
N ALA A 367 -0.48 22.57 18.09
CA ALA A 367 0.28 22.11 19.24
C ALA A 367 -0.04 22.91 20.52
N GLN A 368 -0.21 24.24 20.40
CA GLN A 368 -0.64 25.08 21.52
C GLN A 368 -2.03 24.70 22.03
N PHE A 369 -2.97 24.39 21.13
CA PHE A 369 -4.30 23.93 21.51
C PHE A 369 -4.24 22.64 22.32
N ARG A 370 -3.48 21.64 21.85
CA ARG A 370 -3.25 20.39 22.60
C ARG A 370 -2.66 20.67 23.99
N LEU A 371 -1.66 21.54 24.05
CA LEU A 371 -0.99 21.91 25.29
C LEU A 371 -1.94 22.56 26.30
N TYR A 372 -2.80 23.49 25.87
CA TYR A 372 -3.80 24.09 26.77
C TYR A 372 -4.78 23.05 27.32
N VAL A 373 -5.15 22.06 26.52
CA VAL A 373 -6.02 20.97 26.97
C VAL A 373 -5.33 20.13 28.05
N GLU A 374 -4.08 19.72 27.84
CA GLU A 374 -3.31 18.95 28.84
C GLU A 374 -3.03 19.73 30.13
N LEU A 375 -2.83 21.05 30.04
CA LEU A 375 -2.68 21.92 31.21
C LEU A 375 -4.00 22.22 31.93
N GLY A 376 -5.15 21.78 31.39
CA GLY A 376 -6.46 22.09 31.93
C GLY A 376 -6.91 23.54 31.69
N GLU A 377 -6.20 24.30 30.84
CA GLU A 377 -6.53 25.67 30.43
C GLU A 377 -7.62 25.69 29.35
N ILE A 378 -8.76 25.08 29.64
CA ILE A 378 -9.84 24.86 28.68
C ILE A 378 -10.37 26.17 28.08
N HIS A 379 -10.40 27.25 28.85
CA HIS A 379 -10.81 28.56 28.34
C HIS A 379 -9.83 29.08 27.28
N SER A 380 -8.52 29.01 27.53
CA SER A 380 -7.48 29.39 26.57
C SER A 380 -7.54 28.53 25.31
N ALA A 381 -7.75 27.21 25.47
CA ALA A 381 -7.95 26.28 24.35
C ALA A 381 -9.17 26.68 23.50
N TRP A 382 -10.29 27.02 24.14
CA TRP A 382 -11.51 27.45 23.45
C TRP A 382 -11.31 28.75 22.65
N VAL A 383 -10.67 29.75 23.25
CA VAL A 383 -10.38 31.03 22.58
C VAL A 383 -9.48 30.81 21.37
N LEU A 384 -8.44 29.97 21.50
CA LEU A 384 -7.54 29.65 20.39
C LEU A 384 -8.25 28.88 19.28
N ALA A 385 -9.06 27.88 19.63
CA ALA A 385 -9.82 27.10 18.66
C ALA A 385 -10.78 27.98 17.85
N ASN A 386 -11.47 28.92 18.49
CA ASN A 386 -12.34 29.86 17.77
C ASN A 386 -11.56 30.76 16.81
N ARG A 387 -10.40 31.27 17.21
CA ARG A 387 -9.53 32.04 16.31
C ARG A 387 -9.09 31.22 15.09
N LEU A 388 -8.75 29.95 15.29
CA LEU A 388 -8.38 29.05 14.20
C LEU A 388 -9.54 28.80 13.22
N LEU A 389 -10.77 28.71 13.75
CA LEU A 389 -11.98 28.61 12.94
C LEU A 389 -12.21 29.89 12.13
N GLU A 390 -12.00 31.07 12.73
CA GLU A 390 -12.11 32.36 12.04
C GLU A 390 -11.12 32.50 10.88
N GLN A 391 -9.87 32.06 11.07
CA GLN A 391 -8.83 32.13 10.05
C GLN A 391 -9.06 31.16 8.88
N SER A 392 -9.60 29.96 9.16
CA SER A 392 -9.84 28.92 8.16
C SER A 392 -11.19 28.24 8.40
N PRO A 393 -12.32 28.90 8.09
CA PRO A 393 -13.64 28.34 8.35
C PRO A 393 -13.85 27.02 7.61
N SER A 394 -14.27 25.99 8.34
CA SER A 394 -14.60 24.67 7.78
C SER A 394 -15.64 23.95 8.64
N PHE A 395 -16.50 23.17 7.98
CA PHE A 395 -17.50 22.37 8.68
C PHE A 395 -16.87 21.28 9.56
N GLN A 396 -15.85 20.60 9.06
CA GLN A 396 -15.15 19.56 9.82
C GLN A 396 -14.52 20.12 11.11
N TYR A 397 -13.91 21.31 11.05
CA TYR A 397 -13.32 21.93 12.22
C TYR A 397 -14.40 22.41 13.19
N TYR A 398 -15.50 23.00 12.69
CA TYR A 398 -16.68 23.29 13.51
C TYR A 398 -17.17 22.05 14.27
N GLN A 399 -17.32 20.89 13.61
CA GLN A 399 -17.80 19.68 14.28
C GLN A 399 -16.87 19.23 15.41
N GLN A 400 -15.55 19.40 15.24
CA GLN A 400 -14.58 19.14 16.31
C GLN A 400 -14.77 20.11 17.49
N LEU A 401 -14.97 21.41 17.21
CA LEU A 401 -15.23 22.42 18.23
C LEU A 401 -16.56 22.20 18.95
N ALA A 402 -17.62 21.80 18.24
CA ALA A 402 -18.92 21.50 18.82
C ALA A 402 -18.82 20.33 19.82
N LYS A 403 -18.11 19.26 19.43
CA LYS A 403 -17.81 18.14 20.33
C LYS A 403 -16.97 18.58 21.53
N PHE A 404 -15.95 19.41 21.31
CA PHE A 404 -15.12 19.95 22.38
C PHE A 404 -15.95 20.80 23.37
N LYS A 405 -16.78 21.72 22.87
CA LYS A 405 -17.71 22.55 23.66
C LYS A 405 -18.62 21.69 24.53
N ALA A 406 -19.19 20.61 23.97
CA ALA A 406 -20.05 19.68 24.68
C ALA A 406 -19.28 18.88 25.76
N ASN A 407 -18.12 18.33 25.41
CA ASN A 407 -17.30 17.52 26.32
C ASN A 407 -16.85 18.31 27.56
N TYR A 408 -16.50 19.57 27.38
CA TYR A 408 -16.03 20.45 28.47
C TYR A 408 -17.11 21.38 29.02
N GLN A 409 -18.38 21.21 28.62
CA GLN A 409 -19.53 21.99 29.10
C GLN A 409 -19.32 23.51 29.02
N ILE A 410 -18.70 23.97 27.94
CA ILE A 410 -18.39 25.39 27.74
C ILE A 410 -19.67 26.15 27.43
N ASP A 411 -19.93 27.23 28.17
CA ASP A 411 -21.04 28.14 27.91
C ASP A 411 -20.61 29.27 26.96
N ASP A 412 -21.00 29.13 25.69
CA ASP A 412 -20.81 30.11 24.63
C ASP A 412 -22.07 30.13 23.77
N VAL A 413 -22.99 31.03 24.11
CA VAL A 413 -24.30 31.18 23.46
C VAL A 413 -24.18 31.79 22.05
N GLU A 414 -23.08 32.47 21.76
CA GLU A 414 -22.83 33.12 20.46
C GLU A 414 -22.13 32.20 19.47
N PHE A 415 -21.68 31.01 19.91
CA PHE A 415 -20.94 30.08 19.05
C PHE A 415 -21.70 29.73 17.76
N PHE A 416 -23.02 29.53 17.85
CA PHE A 416 -23.84 29.20 16.70
C PHE A 416 -23.87 30.34 15.68
N SER A 417 -24.26 31.55 16.10
CA SER A 417 -24.41 32.72 15.22
C SER A 417 -23.07 33.18 14.66
N ARG A 418 -21.99 33.11 15.46
CA ARG A 418 -20.63 33.41 14.98
C ARG A 418 -20.20 32.41 13.91
N THR A 419 -20.40 31.11 14.12
CA THR A 419 -20.03 30.08 13.13
C THR A 419 -20.83 30.23 11.85
N GLU A 420 -22.15 30.46 11.96
CA GLU A 420 -23.04 30.71 10.83
C GLU A 420 -22.51 31.84 9.94
N LEU A 421 -22.15 32.98 10.55
CA LEU A 421 -21.60 34.14 9.85
C LEU A 421 -20.24 33.83 9.18
N LEU A 422 -19.34 33.13 9.87
CA LEU A 422 -18.02 32.77 9.35
C LEU A 422 -18.13 31.86 8.12
N LEU A 423 -18.97 30.82 8.19
CA LEU A 423 -19.16 29.88 7.09
C LEU A 423 -19.86 30.54 5.90
N ALA A 424 -20.84 31.43 6.15
CA ALA A 424 -21.49 32.21 5.10
C ALA A 424 -20.50 33.12 4.36
N ASN A 425 -19.63 33.84 5.09
CA ASN A 425 -18.63 34.73 4.50
C ASN A 425 -17.50 33.97 3.78
N ALA A 426 -17.21 32.74 4.20
CA ALA A 426 -16.18 31.91 3.59
C ALA A 426 -16.65 31.14 2.35
N TYR A 427 -17.95 31.21 2.03
CA TYR A 427 -18.54 30.48 0.91
C TYR A 427 -17.82 30.79 -0.41
N GLN A 428 -17.53 29.73 -1.14
CA GLN A 428 -16.96 29.79 -2.48
C GLN A 428 -17.82 28.99 -3.44
N GLN A 429 -18.25 29.64 -4.52
CA GLN A 429 -18.96 28.97 -5.60
C GLN A 429 -18.08 27.88 -6.22
N PRO A 430 -18.68 26.77 -6.70
CA PRO A 430 -17.98 25.79 -7.51
C PRO A 430 -17.27 26.46 -8.70
N ASP A 431 -16.10 25.95 -9.05
CA ASP A 431 -15.33 26.50 -10.16
C ASP A 431 -16.00 26.23 -11.53
N ARG A 432 -15.35 26.70 -12.62
CA ARG A 432 -15.84 26.49 -14.00
C ARG A 432 -15.95 25.02 -14.43
N TYR A 433 -15.34 24.10 -13.68
CA TYR A 433 -15.39 22.66 -13.91
C TYR A 433 -16.35 21.95 -12.95
N ASN A 434 -17.18 22.70 -12.21
CA ASN A 434 -18.05 22.23 -11.13
C ASN A 434 -17.30 21.52 -9.99
N GLN A 435 -16.02 21.84 -9.78
CA GLN A 435 -15.29 21.36 -8.60
C GLN A 435 -15.68 22.22 -7.40
N ALA A 436 -16.28 21.57 -6.40
CA ALA A 436 -16.61 22.19 -5.12
C ALA A 436 -15.39 22.16 -4.21
N SER A 437 -15.19 23.24 -3.45
CA SER A 437 -14.24 23.26 -2.35
C SER A 437 -14.92 22.79 -1.06
N ASP A 438 -14.15 22.47 -0.03
CA ASP A 438 -14.70 22.19 1.31
C ASP A 438 -15.56 23.34 1.87
N ARG A 439 -15.37 24.57 1.36
CA ARG A 439 -16.12 25.77 1.75
C ARG A 439 -17.46 25.91 1.04
N THR A 440 -17.65 25.21 -0.08
CA THR A 440 -18.87 25.30 -0.89
C THR A 440 -20.09 24.76 -0.13
N ASP A 441 -19.92 23.63 0.56
CA ASP A 441 -21.02 22.95 1.26
C ASP A 441 -21.05 23.24 2.77
N ALA A 442 -20.01 23.89 3.31
CA ALA A 442 -19.79 23.96 4.74
C ALA A 442 -20.98 24.53 5.53
N LEU A 443 -21.63 25.58 5.03
CA LEU A 443 -22.78 26.19 5.70
C LEU A 443 -24.04 25.30 5.63
N VAL A 444 -24.25 24.60 4.51
CA VAL A 444 -25.39 23.68 4.37
C VAL A 444 -25.23 22.48 5.30
N LEU A 445 -24.03 21.91 5.36
CA LEU A 445 -23.72 20.82 6.28
C LEU A 445 -23.85 21.28 7.75
N PHE A 446 -23.42 22.50 8.07
CA PHE A 446 -23.64 23.12 9.38
C PHE A 446 -25.13 23.22 9.75
N TYR A 447 -25.99 23.66 8.82
CA TYR A 447 -27.42 23.71 9.08
C TYR A 447 -28.05 22.34 9.25
N ILE A 448 -27.63 21.34 8.47
CA ILE A 448 -28.09 19.94 8.63
C ILE A 448 -27.71 19.42 10.02
N ASP A 449 -26.47 19.60 10.44
CA ASP A 449 -25.94 19.14 11.74
C ASP A 449 -26.72 19.76 12.92
N ASN A 450 -27.18 21.01 12.77
CA ASN A 450 -27.95 21.75 13.79
C ASN A 450 -29.47 21.71 13.59
N GLN A 451 -29.99 20.83 12.71
CA GLN A 451 -31.43 20.68 12.44
C GLN A 451 -32.12 21.98 11.96
N GLN A 452 -31.37 22.88 11.32
CA GLN A 452 -31.89 24.12 10.71
C GLN A 452 -32.20 23.92 9.22
N LEU A 453 -33.01 22.90 8.92
CA LEU A 453 -33.26 22.44 7.54
C LEU A 453 -33.93 23.50 6.66
N ASP A 454 -34.73 24.39 7.25
CA ASP A 454 -35.33 25.53 6.53
C ASP A 454 -34.27 26.49 5.98
N LYS A 455 -33.32 26.91 6.83
CA LYS A 455 -32.19 27.77 6.44
C LYS A 455 -31.30 27.11 5.38
N ALA A 456 -31.10 25.79 5.48
CA ALA A 456 -30.37 25.04 4.47
C ALA A 456 -31.06 25.10 3.09
N CYS A 457 -32.39 24.94 3.06
CA CYS A 457 -33.17 25.03 1.83
C CYS A 457 -33.12 26.45 1.23
N GLU A 458 -33.25 27.49 2.05
CA GLU A 458 -33.14 28.89 1.63
C GLU A 458 -31.76 29.16 1.00
N TRP A 459 -30.69 28.70 1.64
CA TRP A 459 -29.34 28.86 1.11
C TRP A 459 -29.15 28.20 -0.26
N VAL A 460 -29.63 26.96 -0.43
CA VAL A 460 -29.52 26.18 -1.67
C VAL A 460 -30.38 26.76 -2.81
N ALA A 461 -31.41 27.55 -2.49
CA ALA A 461 -32.20 28.28 -3.48
C ALA A 461 -31.39 29.43 -4.10
N GLU A 462 -30.53 30.09 -3.33
CA GLU A 462 -29.75 31.26 -3.77
C GLU A 462 -28.32 30.90 -4.23
N HIS A 463 -27.77 29.79 -3.74
CA HIS A 463 -26.37 29.43 -3.93
C HIS A 463 -26.19 28.08 -4.63
N LYS A 464 -25.10 27.96 -5.39
CA LYS A 464 -24.71 26.70 -6.03
C LYS A 464 -23.83 25.90 -5.06
N ILE A 465 -24.31 24.74 -4.66
CA ILE A 465 -23.55 23.81 -3.81
C ILE A 465 -23.14 22.56 -4.60
N SER A 466 -22.36 21.68 -3.98
CA SER A 466 -21.94 20.43 -4.63
C SER A 466 -23.12 19.46 -4.79
N ILE A 467 -22.93 18.48 -5.69
CA ILE A 467 -23.87 17.36 -5.86
C ILE A 467 -24.07 16.61 -4.54
N GLN A 468 -22.99 16.39 -3.79
CA GLN A 468 -23.04 15.65 -2.53
C GLN A 468 -23.82 16.42 -1.46
N GLY A 469 -23.63 17.74 -1.39
CA GLY A 469 -24.39 18.61 -0.50
C GLY A 469 -25.89 18.64 -0.81
N LEU A 470 -26.26 18.67 -2.10
CA LEU A 470 -27.67 18.61 -2.53
C LEU A 470 -28.34 17.32 -2.07
N ILE A 471 -27.68 16.17 -2.33
CA ILE A 471 -28.22 14.85 -1.97
C ILE A 471 -28.33 14.73 -0.45
N SER A 472 -27.30 15.15 0.29
CA SER A 472 -27.30 15.12 1.76
C SER A 472 -28.49 15.90 2.33
N LEU A 473 -28.71 17.14 1.88
CA LEU A 473 -29.86 17.93 2.33
C LEU A 473 -31.19 17.28 1.95
N ALA A 474 -31.30 16.80 0.70
CA ALA A 474 -32.52 16.17 0.18
C ALA A 474 -32.91 14.92 1.00
N ASP A 475 -31.94 14.13 1.43
CA ASP A 475 -32.17 12.95 2.27
C ASP A 475 -32.77 13.30 3.64
N HIS A 476 -32.44 14.47 4.19
CA HIS A 476 -32.96 14.93 5.48
C HIS A 476 -34.34 15.59 5.40
N ILE A 477 -34.75 16.09 4.22
CA ILE A 477 -35.99 16.87 4.06
C ILE A 477 -37.08 16.13 3.29
N VAL A 478 -36.91 14.85 2.96
CA VAL A 478 -37.86 14.10 2.12
C VAL A 478 -39.29 14.14 2.64
N ASP A 479 -39.48 13.93 3.94
CA ASP A 479 -40.80 13.84 4.55
C ASP A 479 -41.48 15.23 4.66
N ASP A 480 -40.70 16.25 5.02
CA ASP A 480 -41.20 17.61 5.26
C ASP A 480 -41.31 18.46 3.98
N LYS A 481 -40.38 18.28 3.04
CA LYS A 481 -40.24 19.03 1.79
C LYS A 481 -39.92 18.10 0.60
N PRO A 482 -40.87 17.22 0.22
CA PRO A 482 -40.66 16.28 -0.88
C PRO A 482 -40.48 16.96 -2.24
N GLU A 483 -40.98 18.20 -2.42
CA GLU A 483 -40.77 19.00 -3.63
C GLU A 483 -39.31 19.46 -3.78
N ASN A 484 -38.71 19.97 -2.70
CA ASN A 484 -37.28 20.32 -2.69
C ASN A 484 -36.39 19.10 -2.89
N THR A 485 -36.77 17.96 -2.29
CA THR A 485 -36.07 16.68 -2.47
C THR A 485 -36.03 16.27 -3.94
N LEU A 486 -37.17 16.38 -4.62
CA LEU A 486 -37.27 16.13 -6.06
C LEU A 486 -36.37 17.08 -6.86
N ASP A 487 -36.42 18.40 -6.61
CA ASP A 487 -35.57 19.38 -7.30
C ASP A 487 -34.07 19.09 -7.12
N TYR A 488 -33.62 18.89 -5.89
CA TYR A 488 -32.20 18.71 -5.58
C TYR A 488 -31.62 17.44 -6.22
N TYR A 489 -32.36 16.34 -6.17
CA TYR A 489 -31.97 15.11 -6.86
C TYR A 489 -31.95 15.28 -8.39
N LEU A 490 -32.92 15.98 -8.98
CA LEU A 490 -32.94 16.22 -10.44
C LEU A 490 -31.79 17.13 -10.90
N ARG A 491 -31.41 18.13 -10.09
CA ARG A 491 -30.21 18.96 -10.32
C ARG A 491 -28.94 18.11 -10.28
N ALA A 492 -28.81 17.21 -9.31
CA ALA A 492 -27.69 16.26 -9.21
C ALA A 492 -27.62 15.32 -10.43
N VAL A 493 -28.75 14.71 -10.81
CA VAL A 493 -28.87 13.83 -11.97
C VAL A 493 -28.48 14.55 -13.26
N SER A 494 -28.97 15.77 -13.46
CA SER A 494 -28.66 16.57 -14.66
C SER A 494 -27.15 16.85 -14.76
N SER A 495 -26.50 17.17 -13.63
CA SER A 495 -25.06 17.39 -13.57
C SER A 495 -24.24 16.15 -13.96
N TYR A 496 -24.63 14.96 -13.51
CA TYR A 496 -23.98 13.71 -13.93
C TYR A 496 -24.18 13.41 -15.42
N ILE A 497 -25.39 13.61 -15.95
CA ILE A 497 -25.67 13.39 -17.38
C ILE A 497 -24.80 14.31 -18.26
N GLU A 498 -24.47 15.51 -17.79
CA GLU A 498 -23.62 16.45 -18.52
C GLU A 498 -22.16 16.00 -18.66
N GLN A 499 -21.65 15.13 -17.78
CA GLN A 499 -20.26 14.64 -17.84
C GLN A 499 -19.98 13.67 -19.01
N THR A 500 -21.00 13.22 -19.74
CA THR A 500 -20.89 12.44 -21.00
C THR A 500 -20.12 11.12 -20.97
N ASN A 501 -19.90 10.52 -19.81
CA ASN A 501 -19.25 9.22 -19.67
C ASN A 501 -20.21 8.16 -19.09
N ASN A 502 -19.93 6.88 -19.35
CA ASN A 502 -20.84 5.80 -18.94
C ASN A 502 -20.95 5.66 -17.42
N THR A 503 -19.85 5.87 -16.68
CA THR A 503 -19.85 5.83 -15.21
C THR A 503 -20.80 6.87 -14.60
N ALA A 504 -20.80 8.09 -15.12
CA ALA A 504 -21.69 9.16 -14.68
C ALA A 504 -23.17 8.86 -15.04
N TYR A 505 -23.43 8.18 -16.16
CA TYR A 505 -24.79 7.74 -16.49
C TYR A 505 -25.30 6.66 -15.52
N ASP A 506 -24.45 5.74 -15.10
CA ASP A 506 -24.80 4.73 -14.10
C ASP A 506 -25.11 5.39 -12.73
N GLN A 507 -24.30 6.38 -12.32
CA GLN A 507 -24.54 7.19 -11.11
C GLN A 507 -25.86 7.98 -11.19
N ALA A 508 -26.14 8.62 -12.33
CA ALA A 508 -27.39 9.33 -12.56
C ALA A 508 -28.61 8.42 -12.42
N LEU A 509 -28.52 7.19 -12.97
CA LEU A 509 -29.59 6.20 -12.85
C LEU A 509 -29.77 5.71 -11.41
N GLU A 510 -28.67 5.50 -10.68
CA GLU A 510 -28.73 5.12 -9.26
C GLU A 510 -29.46 6.18 -8.42
N LEU A 511 -29.17 7.47 -8.65
CA LEU A 511 -29.87 8.56 -7.98
C LEU A 511 -31.36 8.61 -8.32
N LEU A 512 -31.74 8.40 -9.59
CA LEU A 512 -33.15 8.34 -9.99
C LEU A 512 -33.89 7.19 -9.28
N ARG A 513 -33.28 6.01 -9.17
CA ARG A 513 -33.87 4.86 -8.47
C ARG A 513 -33.99 5.09 -6.98
N ARG A 514 -32.99 5.73 -6.37
CA ARG A 514 -33.02 6.11 -4.96
C ARG A 514 -34.15 7.10 -4.69
N LEU A 515 -34.26 8.15 -5.50
CA LEU A 515 -35.33 9.14 -5.41
C LEU A 515 -36.72 8.51 -5.59
N GLU A 516 -36.90 7.64 -6.60
CA GLU A 516 -38.16 6.92 -6.82
C GLU A 516 -38.58 6.13 -5.58
N ASN A 517 -37.64 5.47 -4.91
CA ASN A 517 -37.92 4.70 -3.72
C ASN A 517 -38.33 5.59 -2.54
N MET A 518 -37.65 6.74 -2.37
CA MET A 518 -37.94 7.72 -1.32
C MET A 518 -39.30 8.39 -1.50
N LEU A 519 -39.71 8.67 -2.73
CA LEU A 519 -40.99 9.34 -3.02
C LEU A 519 -42.22 8.42 -2.97
N LYS A 520 -42.09 7.12 -2.69
CA LYS A 520 -43.23 6.18 -2.61
C LYS A 520 -44.29 6.59 -1.58
N SER A 521 -43.86 7.21 -0.48
CA SER A 521 -44.73 7.77 0.55
C SER A 521 -45.40 9.09 0.14
N HIS A 522 -45.02 9.67 -1.00
CA HIS A 522 -45.49 10.98 -1.49
C HIS A 522 -46.04 10.89 -2.93
N PRO A 523 -47.28 10.39 -3.12
CA PRO A 523 -47.83 10.07 -4.44
C PRO A 523 -47.85 11.23 -5.44
N THR A 524 -48.09 12.46 -4.97
CA THR A 524 -48.12 13.65 -5.81
C THR A 524 -46.74 13.93 -6.42
N GLN A 525 -45.69 13.93 -5.59
CA GLN A 525 -44.32 14.17 -6.03
C GLN A 525 -43.78 12.98 -6.84
N LEU A 526 -44.21 11.75 -6.55
CA LEU A 526 -43.87 10.58 -7.37
C LEU A 526 -44.44 10.69 -8.79
N ALA A 527 -45.67 11.21 -8.96
CA ALA A 527 -46.23 11.48 -10.28
C ALA A 527 -45.43 12.56 -11.02
N THR A 528 -45.05 13.64 -10.33
CA THR A 528 -44.17 14.69 -10.88
C THR A 528 -42.80 14.14 -11.28
N PHE A 529 -42.22 13.24 -10.48
CA PHE A 529 -40.97 12.55 -10.79
C PHE A 529 -41.04 11.81 -12.13
N TYR A 530 -42.08 11.00 -12.37
CA TYR A 530 -42.21 10.29 -13.64
C TYR A 530 -42.35 11.25 -14.83
N SER A 531 -43.08 12.36 -14.66
CA SER A 531 -43.15 13.42 -15.69
C SER A 531 -41.79 14.06 -15.97
N GLN A 532 -40.99 14.30 -14.93
CA GLN A 532 -39.64 14.87 -15.04
C GLN A 532 -38.64 13.89 -15.66
N VAL A 533 -38.73 12.60 -15.37
CA VAL A 533 -37.92 11.55 -16.02
C VAL A 533 -38.22 11.49 -17.52
N ALA A 534 -39.49 11.61 -17.92
CA ALA A 534 -39.87 11.70 -19.33
C ALA A 534 -39.28 12.96 -20.01
N GLN A 535 -39.31 14.10 -19.32
CA GLN A 535 -38.70 15.34 -19.79
C GLN A 535 -37.17 15.23 -19.91
N LEU A 536 -36.49 14.58 -18.96
CA LEU A 536 -35.06 14.30 -19.04
C LEU A 536 -34.74 13.41 -20.25
N ALA A 537 -35.53 12.36 -20.51
CA ALA A 537 -35.35 11.48 -21.66
C ALA A 537 -35.47 12.24 -23.00
N THR A 538 -36.43 13.17 -23.11
CA THR A 538 -36.59 14.01 -24.32
C THR A 538 -35.46 15.02 -24.47
N THR A 539 -35.05 15.67 -23.38
CA THR A 539 -33.99 16.70 -23.36
C THR A 539 -32.63 16.10 -23.74
N TYR A 540 -32.30 14.93 -23.20
CA TYR A 540 -31.03 14.25 -23.44
C TYR A 540 -31.09 13.13 -24.49
N LYS A 541 -32.08 13.14 -25.39
CA LYS A 541 -32.27 12.14 -26.47
C LYS A 541 -31.01 11.89 -27.32
N ARG A 542 -30.15 12.89 -27.48
CA ARG A 542 -28.87 12.78 -28.23
C ARG A 542 -27.81 11.95 -27.49
N LYS A 543 -27.90 11.81 -26.16
CA LYS A 543 -27.01 10.98 -25.32
C LYS A 543 -27.53 9.53 -25.31
N ARG A 544 -27.27 8.81 -26.40
CA ARG A 544 -27.87 7.48 -26.71
C ARG A 544 -27.78 6.46 -25.57
N ASN A 545 -26.65 6.40 -24.86
CA ASN A 545 -26.45 5.45 -23.75
C ASN A 545 -27.34 5.79 -22.54
N MET A 546 -27.38 7.05 -22.13
CA MET A 546 -28.27 7.51 -21.06
C MET A 546 -29.74 7.31 -21.44
N PHE A 547 -30.11 7.65 -22.68
CA PHE A 547 -31.47 7.44 -23.18
C PHE A 547 -31.87 5.96 -23.15
N ALA A 548 -30.98 5.05 -23.56
CA ALA A 548 -31.21 3.61 -23.48
C ALA A 548 -31.39 3.12 -22.03
N LEU A 549 -30.63 3.65 -21.07
CA LEU A 549 -30.79 3.35 -19.65
C LEU A 549 -32.16 3.82 -19.13
N ILE A 550 -32.55 5.06 -19.41
CA ILE A 550 -33.85 5.59 -18.98
C ILE A 550 -35.00 4.77 -19.62
N GLN A 551 -34.92 4.43 -20.91
CA GLN A 551 -35.90 3.56 -21.57
C GLN A 551 -35.99 2.17 -20.93
N LYS A 552 -34.85 1.56 -20.58
CA LYS A 552 -34.83 0.23 -19.97
C LYS A 552 -35.59 0.18 -18.64
N TYR A 553 -35.45 1.20 -17.79
CA TYR A 553 -36.02 1.19 -16.44
C TYR A 553 -37.36 1.93 -16.32
N TYR A 554 -37.60 2.95 -17.15
CA TYR A 554 -38.76 3.84 -17.07
C TYR A 554 -39.65 3.83 -18.34
N SER A 555 -39.56 2.81 -19.20
CA SER A 555 -40.33 2.69 -20.46
C SER A 555 -41.84 2.92 -20.36
N LYS A 556 -42.46 2.66 -19.20
CA LYS A 556 -43.90 2.87 -19.00
C LYS A 556 -44.31 4.35 -18.93
N TYR A 557 -43.34 5.25 -18.75
CA TYR A 557 -43.55 6.66 -18.47
C TYR A 557 -42.89 7.58 -19.52
N ILE A 558 -42.27 7.00 -20.55
CA ILE A 558 -41.62 7.69 -21.69
C ILE A 558 -42.43 7.39 -22.94
#